data_AF-A0A7V4SV44-F1
#
_entry.id   AF-A0A7V4SV44-F1
#
_cell.length_a   1.000
_cell.length_b   1.000
_cell.length_c   1.000
_cell.angle_alpha   90.00
_cell.angle_beta   90.00
_cell.angle_gamma   90.00
#
_symmetry.space_group_name_H-M   'P 1'
#
loop_
_entity.id
_entity.type
_entity.pdbx_description
1 polymer ?
#
loop_
_entity_poly.entity_id
_entity_poly.type
_entity_poly.pdbx_seq_one_letter_code
_entity_poly.pdbx_strand_id
1 'polypeptide(L)'
;NGLKVSMFGSYVRPMLPDFDQKAAEAIRISKILGARVIRIWAGNKEPHEADDELWSFVASRLHEFALRAEDEGITLAMEMHSGTLCATPEGALRIIEQTNSPNLKINFQVVDPKSPDLERTIAMIGRYVVNVHAQNYRRSPLDPEKMELCLLEEGVVDYDKVLSLLVEHGFNRFVEVEFLKGEHASEEAMLDSLRKDAAYLRKLVERYTTATT
;
A
#
# COMPACT_ATOMS: atom_id res chain seq x y z
N ASN A 1 -8.09 -4.42 24.73
CA ASN A 1 -7.07 -5.25 24.05
C ASN A 1 -5.82 -4.50 23.59
N GLY A 2 -5.70 -3.16 23.69
CA GLY A 2 -4.44 -2.44 23.41
C GLY A 2 -4.00 -2.38 21.93
N LEU A 3 -4.70 -3.08 21.03
CA LEU A 3 -4.47 -3.05 19.60
C LEU A 3 -5.07 -1.79 18.97
N LYS A 4 -4.37 -1.24 17.97
CA LYS A 4 -4.83 -0.14 17.13
C LYS A 4 -4.96 -0.64 15.70
N VAL A 5 -6.09 -0.33 15.05
CA VAL A 5 -6.27 -0.61 13.63
C VAL A 5 -5.50 0.43 12.83
N SER A 6 -4.50 -0.03 12.09
CA SER A 6 -3.65 0.78 11.21
C SER A 6 -4.43 1.28 9.99
N MET A 7 -5.14 0.38 9.33
CA MET A 7 -5.85 0.63 8.08
C MET A 7 -7.00 -0.34 7.87
N PHE A 8 -8.07 0.09 7.20
CA PHE A 8 -9.13 -0.79 6.69
C PHE A 8 -8.91 -1.06 5.20
N GLY A 9 -8.64 -2.32 4.85
CA GLY A 9 -8.49 -2.79 3.48
C GLY A 9 -9.81 -2.92 2.73
N SER A 10 -10.29 -1.85 2.09
CA SER A 10 -11.54 -1.89 1.33
C SER A 10 -11.33 -2.37 -0.11
N TYR A 11 -12.40 -2.85 -0.74
CA TYR A 11 -12.43 -3.23 -2.16
C TYR A 11 -13.13 -2.17 -3.01
N VAL A 12 -13.09 -0.90 -2.58
CA VAL A 12 -13.68 0.22 -3.31
C VAL A 12 -12.87 0.48 -4.58
N ARG A 13 -13.56 0.59 -5.72
CA ARG A 13 -12.98 0.93 -7.03
C ARG A 13 -13.87 1.96 -7.74
N PRO A 14 -13.34 3.14 -8.14
CA PRO A 14 -14.13 4.22 -8.76
C PRO A 14 -14.80 3.85 -10.09
N MET A 15 -14.32 2.80 -10.75
CA MET A 15 -14.86 2.32 -12.03
C MET A 15 -16.04 1.35 -11.89
N LEU A 16 -16.35 0.91 -10.66
CA LEU A 16 -17.43 -0.06 -10.44
C LEU A 16 -18.79 0.65 -10.23
N PRO A 17 -19.89 0.04 -10.70
CA PRO A 17 -21.23 0.65 -10.61
C PRO A 17 -21.71 0.83 -9.16
N ASP A 18 -21.14 0.09 -8.21
CA ASP A 18 -21.48 0.15 -6.79
C ASP A 18 -20.53 1.05 -5.97
N PHE A 19 -19.70 1.87 -6.63
CA PHE A 19 -18.70 2.71 -5.95
C PHE A 19 -19.28 3.56 -4.82
N ASP A 20 -20.39 4.27 -5.05
CA ASP A 20 -20.94 5.19 -4.03
C ASP A 20 -21.43 4.46 -2.79
N GLN A 21 -22.06 3.30 -2.99
CA GLN A 21 -22.50 2.41 -1.93
C GLN A 21 -21.29 1.86 -1.16
N LYS A 22 -20.28 1.34 -1.87
CA LYS A 22 -19.08 0.80 -1.22
C LYS A 22 -18.27 1.87 -0.50
N ALA A 23 -18.17 3.08 -1.04
CA ALA A 23 -17.50 4.21 -0.41
C ALA A 23 -18.19 4.61 0.89
N ALA A 24 -19.53 4.70 0.88
CA ALA A 24 -20.32 4.97 2.09
C ALA A 24 -20.18 3.86 3.14
N GLU A 25 -20.18 2.60 2.70
CA GLU A 25 -19.98 1.45 3.59
C GLU A 25 -18.56 1.42 4.16
N ALA A 26 -17.54 1.72 3.36
CA ALA A 26 -16.16 1.73 3.81
C ALA A 26 -15.90 2.77 4.90
N ILE A 27 -16.50 3.96 4.79
CA ILE A 27 -16.47 4.99 5.85
C ILE A 27 -17.15 4.45 7.12
N ARG A 28 -18.34 3.87 7.00
CA ARG A 28 -19.08 3.32 8.16
C ARG A 28 -18.30 2.21 8.86
N ILE A 29 -17.76 1.25 8.11
CA ILE A 29 -16.93 0.16 8.65
C ILE A 29 -15.68 0.73 9.32
N SER A 30 -15.01 1.71 8.72
CA SER A 30 -13.81 2.31 9.31
C SER A 30 -14.09 2.97 10.65
N LYS A 31 -15.24 3.64 10.79
CA LYS A 31 -15.68 4.20 12.08
C LYS A 31 -15.93 3.12 13.13
N ILE A 32 -16.54 1.99 12.73
CA ILE A 32 -16.76 0.84 13.62
C ILE A 32 -15.42 0.24 14.08
N LEU A 33 -14.46 0.10 13.16
CA LEU A 33 -13.12 -0.43 13.44
C LEU A 33 -12.21 0.55 14.19
N GLY A 34 -12.55 1.85 14.19
CA GLY A 34 -11.65 2.91 14.64
C GLY A 34 -10.44 3.13 13.71
N ALA A 35 -10.53 2.67 12.46
CA ALA A 35 -9.51 2.87 11.44
C ALA A 35 -9.54 4.31 10.91
N ARG A 36 -8.38 4.95 10.81
CA ARG A 36 -8.24 6.32 10.26
C ARG A 36 -7.74 6.36 8.82
N VAL A 37 -7.48 5.20 8.24
CA VAL A 37 -7.04 5.05 6.84
C VAL A 37 -7.91 3.99 6.18
N ILE A 38 -8.40 4.27 4.98
CA ILE A 38 -9.05 3.31 4.10
C ILE A 38 -8.13 3.07 2.91
N ARG A 39 -7.71 1.83 2.72
CA ARG A 39 -7.05 1.42 1.48
C ARG A 39 -8.08 1.23 0.38
N ILE A 40 -7.78 1.74 -0.81
CA ILE A 40 -8.60 1.65 -2.02
C ILE A 40 -7.72 1.31 -3.24
N TRP A 41 -8.36 1.04 -4.38
CA TRP A 41 -7.67 0.92 -5.67
C TRP A 41 -8.04 2.06 -6.62
N ALA A 42 -7.05 2.57 -7.35
CA ALA A 42 -7.22 3.64 -8.33
C ALA A 42 -7.70 3.08 -9.69
N GLY A 43 -8.95 2.63 -9.74
CA GLY A 43 -9.58 2.13 -10.97
C GLY A 43 -9.35 0.63 -11.22
N ASN A 44 -9.36 0.25 -12.50
CA ASN A 44 -9.31 -1.15 -12.97
C ASN A 44 -8.50 -1.34 -14.27
N LYS A 45 -7.64 -0.37 -14.59
CA LYS A 45 -6.74 -0.38 -15.74
C LYS A 45 -5.39 0.16 -15.33
N GLU A 46 -4.33 -0.32 -15.96
CA GLU A 46 -3.00 0.24 -15.80
C GLU A 46 -2.80 1.51 -16.64
N PRO A 47 -1.77 2.33 -16.34
CA PRO A 47 -1.53 3.58 -17.07
C PRO A 47 -1.46 3.44 -18.59
N HIS A 48 -0.91 2.34 -19.11
CA HIS A 48 -0.76 2.10 -20.55
C HIS A 48 -2.08 1.69 -21.25
N GLU A 49 -3.11 1.35 -20.49
CA GLU A 49 -4.43 0.93 -20.99
C GLU A 49 -5.50 2.04 -20.85
N ALA A 50 -5.13 3.16 -20.23
CA ALA A 50 -6.01 4.24 -19.83
C ALA A 50 -5.87 5.46 -20.74
N ASP A 51 -7.00 5.98 -21.22
CA ASP A 51 -7.11 7.27 -21.89
C ASP A 51 -7.37 8.39 -20.88
N ASP A 52 -7.26 9.64 -21.33
CA ASP A 52 -7.43 10.83 -20.49
C ASP A 52 -8.85 10.96 -19.91
N GLU A 53 -9.85 10.39 -20.57
CA GLU A 53 -11.22 10.34 -20.08
C GLU A 53 -11.31 9.45 -18.83
N LEU A 54 -10.71 8.26 -18.86
CA LEU A 54 -10.64 7.36 -17.71
C LEU A 54 -9.85 7.98 -16.56
N TRP A 55 -8.71 8.61 -16.84
CA TRP A 55 -7.94 9.35 -15.83
C TRP A 55 -8.80 10.40 -15.13
N SER A 56 -9.47 11.25 -15.91
CA SER A 56 -10.34 12.32 -15.40
C SER A 56 -11.52 11.78 -14.60
N PHE A 57 -12.13 10.69 -15.08
CA PHE A 57 -13.25 10.04 -14.40
C PHE A 57 -12.82 9.47 -13.04
N VAL A 58 -11.72 8.71 -13.00
CA VAL A 58 -11.18 8.16 -11.75
C VAL A 58 -10.81 9.29 -10.79
N ALA A 59 -10.12 10.33 -11.27
CA ALA A 59 -9.69 11.44 -10.44
C ALA A 59 -10.87 12.17 -9.77
N SER A 60 -11.94 12.41 -10.54
CA SER A 60 -13.17 13.05 -10.05
C SER A 60 -13.88 12.21 -8.98
N ARG A 61 -14.07 10.91 -9.22
CA ARG A 61 -14.69 10.00 -8.25
C ARG A 61 -13.88 9.89 -6.96
N LEU A 62 -12.55 9.86 -7.07
CA LEU A 62 -11.67 9.86 -5.91
C LEU A 62 -11.68 11.18 -5.16
N HIS A 63 -11.84 12.32 -5.85
CA HIS A 63 -11.98 13.63 -5.22
C HIS A 63 -13.21 13.67 -4.30
N GLU A 64 -14.38 13.30 -4.84
CA GLU A 64 -15.62 13.26 -4.07
C GLU A 64 -15.54 12.30 -2.88
N PHE A 65 -14.90 11.14 -3.05
CA PHE A 65 -14.72 10.19 -1.95
C PHE A 65 -13.73 10.72 -0.91
N ALA A 66 -12.63 11.36 -1.33
CA ALA A 66 -11.64 11.91 -0.43
C ALA A 66 -12.25 13.01 0.46
N LEU A 67 -13.11 13.88 -0.09
CA LEU A 67 -13.85 14.89 0.68
C LEU A 67 -14.77 14.25 1.74
N ARG A 68 -15.58 13.27 1.33
CA ARG A 68 -16.49 12.56 2.25
C ARG A 68 -15.76 11.81 3.36
N ALA A 69 -14.59 11.25 3.06
CA ALA A 69 -13.76 10.58 4.06
C ALA A 69 -13.07 11.60 5.00
N GLU A 70 -12.66 12.76 4.47
CA GLU A 70 -12.04 13.84 5.23
C GLU A 70 -13.00 14.42 6.27
N ASP A 71 -14.28 14.61 5.92
CA ASP A 71 -15.34 15.04 6.85
C ASP A 71 -15.46 14.14 8.09
N GLU A 72 -15.03 12.88 7.96
CA GLU A 72 -15.07 11.86 9.01
C GLU A 72 -13.69 11.62 9.66
N GLY A 73 -12.69 12.43 9.31
CA GLY A 73 -11.31 12.32 9.80
C GLY A 73 -10.58 11.07 9.31
N ILE A 74 -10.96 10.55 8.14
CA ILE A 74 -10.42 9.33 7.54
C ILE A 74 -9.65 9.67 6.27
N THR A 75 -8.42 9.17 6.18
CA THR A 75 -7.57 9.31 4.99
C THR A 75 -7.80 8.18 4.00
N LEU A 76 -7.82 8.49 2.71
CA LEU A 76 -7.81 7.48 1.66
C LEU A 76 -6.38 7.17 1.22
N ALA A 77 -6.04 5.90 1.11
CA ALA A 77 -4.74 5.44 0.64
C ALA A 77 -4.91 4.56 -0.60
N MET A 78 -4.45 5.05 -1.76
CA MET A 78 -4.40 4.23 -2.96
C MET A 78 -3.26 3.25 -2.85
N GLU A 79 -3.58 1.97 -2.98
CA GLU A 79 -2.57 0.94 -3.07
C GLU A 79 -1.87 0.98 -4.43
N MET A 80 -0.54 1.00 -4.42
CA MET A 80 0.23 0.76 -5.64
C MET A 80 0.01 -0.69 -6.08
N HIS A 81 -0.82 -0.97 -7.09
CA HIS A 81 -1.20 -2.34 -7.42
C HIS A 81 -1.32 -2.52 -8.94
N SER A 82 -0.93 -3.70 -9.45
CA SER A 82 -1.11 -4.06 -10.86
C SER A 82 -2.59 -4.07 -11.27
N GLY A 83 -2.90 -3.81 -12.53
CA GLY A 83 -4.29 -3.64 -12.97
C GLY A 83 -4.98 -2.39 -12.41
N THR A 84 -4.21 -1.40 -11.94
CA THR A 84 -4.72 -0.10 -11.48
C THR A 84 -3.85 1.04 -12.01
N LEU A 85 -4.38 2.28 -11.97
CA LEU A 85 -3.61 3.45 -12.38
C LEU A 85 -2.39 3.69 -11.48
N CYS A 86 -2.32 3.06 -10.31
CA CYS A 86 -1.20 3.12 -9.39
C CYS A 86 -0.19 1.96 -9.59
N ALA A 87 -0.21 1.27 -10.74
CA ALA A 87 0.78 0.23 -11.06
C ALA A 87 2.22 0.79 -11.21
N THR A 88 2.38 2.10 -11.39
CA THR A 88 3.69 2.78 -11.50
C THR A 88 3.72 4.06 -10.63
N PRO A 89 4.90 4.56 -10.22
CA PRO A 89 5.00 5.81 -9.47
C PRO A 89 4.49 7.04 -10.25
N GLU A 90 4.63 7.08 -11.57
CA GLU A 90 4.08 8.14 -12.43
C GLU A 90 2.57 8.12 -12.40
N GLY A 91 1.97 6.93 -12.50
CA GLY A 91 0.52 6.79 -12.47
C GLY A 91 -0.06 7.16 -11.11
N ALA A 92 0.60 6.75 -10.02
CA ALA A 92 0.25 7.15 -8.67
C ALA A 92 0.38 8.67 -8.45
N LEU A 93 1.45 9.30 -8.93
CA LEU A 93 1.63 10.74 -8.83
C LEU A 93 0.59 11.49 -9.68
N ARG A 94 0.35 11.06 -10.92
CA ARG A 94 -0.63 11.66 -11.82
C ARG A 94 -2.02 11.66 -11.20
N ILE A 95 -2.46 10.54 -10.61
CA ILE A 95 -3.79 10.50 -10.00
C ILE A 95 -3.88 11.37 -8.74
N ILE A 96 -2.81 11.43 -7.92
CA ILE A 96 -2.75 12.36 -6.78
C ILE A 96 -2.92 13.81 -7.23
N GLU A 97 -2.16 14.22 -8.24
CA GLU A 97 -2.17 15.59 -8.76
C GLU A 97 -3.52 15.94 -9.39
N GLN A 98 -4.11 15.03 -10.18
CA GLN A 98 -5.39 15.25 -10.83
C GLN A 98 -6.57 15.23 -9.85
N THR A 99 -6.56 14.36 -8.84
CA THR A 99 -7.59 14.36 -7.80
C THR A 99 -7.49 15.62 -6.94
N ASN A 100 -6.29 16.17 -6.75
CA ASN A 100 -6.08 17.44 -6.03
C ASN A 100 -6.78 17.48 -4.65
N SER A 101 -6.55 16.44 -3.83
CA SER A 101 -7.06 16.36 -2.46
C SER A 101 -5.91 16.05 -1.49
N PRO A 102 -5.72 16.84 -0.42
CA PRO A 102 -4.71 16.53 0.58
C PRO A 102 -5.01 15.23 1.35
N ASN A 103 -6.26 14.77 1.34
CA ASN A 103 -6.73 13.57 2.02
C ASN A 103 -6.57 12.27 1.19
N LEU A 104 -6.09 12.37 -0.06
CA LEU A 104 -5.72 11.22 -0.88
C LEU A 104 -4.21 10.97 -0.78
N LYS A 105 -3.84 9.76 -0.37
CA LYS A 105 -2.48 9.32 -0.03
C LYS A 105 -2.16 7.99 -0.70
N ILE A 106 -0.97 7.44 -0.44
CA ILE A 106 -0.49 6.16 -0.97
C ILE A 106 -0.34 5.11 0.14
N ASN A 107 -0.82 3.90 -0.16
CA ASN A 107 -0.38 2.67 0.48
C ASN A 107 0.72 2.06 -0.41
N PHE A 108 1.97 2.15 0.03
CA PHE A 108 3.12 1.73 -0.75
C PHE A 108 3.24 0.21 -0.74
N GLN A 109 3.49 -0.37 -1.91
CA GLN A 109 4.01 -1.71 -2.06
C GLN A 109 4.86 -1.80 -3.34
N VAL A 110 5.71 -2.83 -3.40
CA VAL A 110 6.43 -3.16 -4.62
C VAL A 110 5.49 -3.94 -5.55
N VAL A 111 5.17 -3.35 -6.70
CA VAL A 111 4.25 -3.94 -7.70
C VAL A 111 4.93 -5.06 -8.50
N ASP A 112 6.13 -4.82 -9.00
CA ASP A 112 6.96 -5.84 -9.67
C ASP A 112 8.24 -6.12 -8.86
N PRO A 113 8.33 -7.27 -8.17
CA PRO A 113 9.50 -7.61 -7.39
C PRO A 113 10.71 -7.99 -8.24
N LYS A 114 10.59 -8.20 -9.57
CA LYS A 114 11.73 -8.63 -10.40
C LYS A 114 12.81 -7.57 -10.55
N SER A 115 12.42 -6.29 -10.56
CA SER A 115 13.33 -5.17 -10.75
C SER A 115 12.81 -3.88 -10.08
N PRO A 116 12.67 -3.85 -8.75
CA PRO A 116 12.14 -2.69 -8.05
C PRO A 116 13.14 -1.52 -8.05
N ASP A 117 12.72 -0.39 -8.60
CA ASP A 117 13.46 0.88 -8.48
C ASP A 117 12.95 1.66 -7.25
N LEU A 118 13.43 1.25 -6.08
CA LEU A 118 12.98 1.79 -4.78
C LEU A 118 13.30 3.28 -4.62
N GLU A 119 14.50 3.71 -5.03
CA GLU A 119 14.94 5.10 -4.91
C GLU A 119 14.07 6.02 -5.74
N ARG A 120 13.89 5.69 -7.02
CA ARG A 120 13.07 6.50 -7.92
C ARG A 120 11.61 6.54 -7.48
N THR A 121 11.07 5.38 -7.10
CA THR A 121 9.67 5.28 -6.68
C THR A 121 9.43 6.12 -5.43
N ILE A 122 10.25 5.97 -4.40
CA ILE A 122 10.09 6.69 -3.14
C ILE A 122 10.39 8.19 -3.31
N ALA A 123 11.38 8.57 -4.12
CA ALA A 123 11.63 9.99 -4.42
C ALA A 123 10.40 10.70 -5.03
N MET A 124 9.63 10.00 -5.87
CA MET A 124 8.44 10.56 -6.51
C MET A 124 7.24 10.66 -5.56
N ILE A 125 6.97 9.59 -4.80
CA ILE A 125 5.70 9.47 -4.06
C ILE A 125 5.84 9.39 -2.54
N GLY A 126 7.05 9.32 -2.00
CA GLY A 126 7.34 9.05 -0.59
C GLY A 126 6.62 9.97 0.39
N ARG A 127 6.51 11.26 0.05
CA ARG A 127 5.79 12.28 0.84
C ARG A 127 4.28 12.02 0.98
N TYR A 128 3.71 11.17 0.13
CA TYR A 128 2.29 10.81 0.14
C TYR A 128 2.03 9.46 0.81
N VAL A 129 3.08 8.71 1.18
CA VAL A 129 2.94 7.38 1.76
C VAL A 129 2.44 7.47 3.20
N VAL A 130 1.36 6.77 3.51
CA VAL A 130 0.76 6.70 4.87
C VAL A 130 0.68 5.29 5.42
N ASN A 131 0.95 4.28 4.61
CA ASN A 131 1.06 2.89 5.02
C ASN A 131 1.97 2.15 4.04
N VAL A 132 2.58 1.05 4.51
CA VAL A 132 3.41 0.18 3.69
C VAL A 132 2.90 -1.24 3.83
N HIS A 133 2.56 -1.88 2.72
CA HIS A 133 2.48 -3.32 2.66
C HIS A 133 3.88 -3.90 2.38
N ALA A 134 4.30 -4.80 3.27
CA ALA A 134 5.54 -5.52 3.22
C ALA A 134 5.28 -6.95 2.73
N GLN A 135 5.87 -7.27 1.58
CA GLN A 135 5.88 -8.59 0.96
C GLN A 135 7.20 -8.75 0.22
N ASN A 136 7.76 -9.95 0.20
CA ASN A 136 9.02 -10.15 -0.49
C ASN A 136 9.08 -11.47 -1.23
N TYR A 137 9.81 -11.45 -2.32
CA TYR A 137 9.95 -12.58 -3.21
C TYR A 137 11.42 -12.82 -3.50
N ARG A 138 11.79 -14.07 -3.70
CA ARG A 138 13.12 -14.49 -4.16
C ARG A 138 12.99 -15.23 -5.47
N ARG A 139 14.05 -15.23 -6.28
CA ARG A 139 14.09 -16.07 -7.49
C ARG A 139 14.01 -17.53 -7.07
N SER A 140 13.18 -18.32 -7.76
CA SER A 140 13.11 -19.75 -7.52
C SER A 140 14.46 -20.39 -7.83
N PRO A 141 14.99 -21.26 -6.94
CA PRO A 141 16.18 -22.04 -7.26
C PRO A 141 15.93 -23.08 -8.35
N LEU A 142 14.66 -23.42 -8.62
CA LEU A 142 14.24 -24.40 -9.63
C LEU A 142 13.94 -23.75 -10.99
N ASP A 143 13.56 -22.48 -11.00
CA ASP A 143 13.19 -21.73 -12.21
C ASP A 143 13.52 -20.23 -12.02
N PRO A 144 14.71 -19.75 -12.46
CA PRO A 144 15.17 -18.38 -12.21
C PRO A 144 14.26 -17.27 -12.77
N GLU A 145 13.32 -17.60 -13.66
CA GLU A 145 12.33 -16.68 -14.23
C GLU A 145 11.10 -16.49 -13.33
N LYS A 146 10.94 -17.36 -12.33
CA LYS A 146 9.87 -17.31 -11.34
C LYS A 146 10.33 -16.67 -10.05
N MET A 147 9.43 -15.89 -9.47
CA MET A 147 9.56 -15.32 -8.14
C MET A 147 8.68 -16.14 -7.18
N GLU A 148 9.23 -16.52 -6.04
CA GLU A 148 8.55 -17.26 -4.98
C GLU A 148 8.40 -16.37 -3.75
N LEU A 149 7.20 -16.36 -3.15
CA LEU A 149 6.96 -15.68 -1.89
C LEU A 149 7.91 -16.23 -0.82
N CYS A 150 8.59 -15.35 -0.11
CA CYS A 150 9.56 -15.72 0.92
C CYS A 150 9.41 -14.81 2.15
N LEU A 151 10.26 -15.02 3.17
CA LEU A 151 10.30 -14.11 4.31
C LEU A 151 10.77 -12.73 3.84
N LEU A 152 10.39 -11.68 4.56
CA LEU A 152 10.75 -10.30 4.22
C LEU A 152 12.26 -10.08 4.16
N GLU A 153 13.02 -10.74 5.03
CA GLU A 153 14.49 -10.66 5.08
C GLU A 153 15.19 -11.50 3.99
N GLU A 154 14.49 -12.45 3.36
CA GLU A 154 15.07 -13.40 2.40
C GLU A 154 14.95 -12.97 0.93
N GLY A 155 14.11 -11.98 0.64
CA GLY A 155 13.77 -11.62 -0.74
C GLY A 155 14.60 -10.47 -1.31
N VAL A 156 14.25 -10.08 -2.53
CA VAL A 156 14.98 -9.09 -3.32
C VAL A 156 14.69 -7.64 -2.93
N VAL A 157 13.58 -7.37 -2.25
CA VAL A 157 13.23 -6.03 -1.76
C VAL A 157 13.99 -5.74 -0.46
N ASP A 158 14.86 -4.73 -0.50
CA ASP A 158 15.57 -4.24 0.68
C ASP A 158 14.67 -3.31 1.52
N TYR A 159 13.96 -3.89 2.49
CA TYR A 159 13.08 -3.13 3.39
C TYR A 159 13.82 -2.17 4.33
N ASP A 160 15.11 -2.39 4.60
CA ASP A 160 15.92 -1.45 5.37
C ASP A 160 16.07 -0.15 4.57
N LYS A 161 16.41 -0.27 3.29
CA LYS A 161 16.47 0.84 2.34
C LYS A 161 15.11 1.50 2.08
N VAL A 162 14.04 0.71 1.97
CA VAL A 162 12.67 1.28 1.84
C VAL A 162 12.36 2.20 3.01
N LEU A 163 12.60 1.74 4.24
CA LEU A 163 12.27 2.52 5.43
C LEU A 163 13.22 3.71 5.62
N SER A 164 14.50 3.59 5.29
CA SER A 164 15.42 4.74 5.33
C SER A 164 14.93 5.88 4.42
N LEU A 165 14.58 5.56 3.18
CA LEU A 165 14.10 6.55 2.21
C LEU A 165 12.74 7.15 2.61
N LEU A 166 11.80 6.33 3.10
CA LEU A 166 10.48 6.83 3.52
C LEU A 166 10.58 7.75 4.74
N VAL A 167 11.48 7.49 5.67
CA VAL A 167 11.72 8.33 6.85
C VAL A 167 12.26 9.70 6.45
N GLU A 168 13.13 9.77 5.42
CA GLU A 168 13.58 11.05 4.83
C GLU A 168 12.41 11.88 4.27
N HIS A 169 11.31 11.23 3.87
CA HIS A 169 10.06 11.86 3.45
C HIS A 169 9.03 12.06 4.57
N GLY A 170 9.42 11.84 5.83
CA GLY A 170 8.57 12.08 7.01
C GLY A 170 7.59 10.95 7.34
N PHE A 171 7.78 9.75 6.79
CA PHE A 171 6.96 8.59 7.12
C PHE A 171 7.11 8.19 8.59
N ASN A 172 5.98 8.07 9.30
CA ASN A 172 5.92 7.72 10.72
C ASN A 172 4.71 6.81 11.06
N ARG A 173 4.31 5.98 10.10
CA ARG A 173 3.11 5.16 10.15
C ARG A 173 3.46 3.66 10.18
N PHE A 174 2.50 2.81 9.80
CA PHE A 174 2.59 1.37 9.96
C PHE A 174 3.22 0.69 8.74
N VAL A 175 3.92 -0.40 9.00
CA VAL A 175 4.43 -1.36 8.02
C VAL A 175 3.75 -2.69 8.33
N GLU A 176 3.04 -3.24 7.35
CA GLU A 176 2.14 -4.39 7.52
C GLU A 176 2.63 -5.56 6.69
N VAL A 177 2.72 -6.76 7.27
CA VAL A 177 3.01 -7.97 6.50
C VAL A 177 1.75 -8.31 5.69
N GLU A 178 1.85 -8.35 4.36
CA GLU A 178 0.69 -8.57 3.49
C GLU A 178 0.43 -10.04 3.18
N PHE A 179 1.47 -10.81 2.85
CA PHE A 179 1.37 -12.24 2.58
C PHE A 179 2.35 -13.04 3.41
N LEU A 180 1.90 -14.19 3.89
CA LEU A 180 2.70 -15.07 4.74
C LEU A 180 3.22 -16.27 3.95
N LYS A 181 4.54 -16.46 3.98
CA LYS A 181 5.15 -17.69 3.48
C LYS A 181 4.56 -18.89 4.23
N GLY A 182 4.01 -19.85 3.49
CA GLY A 182 3.40 -21.06 4.06
C GLY A 182 1.92 -20.94 4.39
N GLU A 183 1.24 -19.85 4.00
CA GLU A 183 -0.22 -19.68 4.16
C GLU A 183 -1.03 -20.85 3.53
N HIS A 184 -0.50 -21.47 2.48
CA HIS A 184 -1.12 -22.65 1.83
C HIS A 184 -0.46 -23.99 2.21
N ALA A 185 0.45 -23.99 3.19
CA ALA A 185 1.16 -25.19 3.62
C ALA A 185 0.62 -25.74 4.95
N SER A 186 0.67 -24.94 6.01
CA SER A 186 0.10 -25.27 7.32
C SER A 186 0.01 -24.03 8.21
N GLU A 187 -0.87 -24.07 9.21
CA GLU A 187 -0.96 -23.01 10.22
C GLU A 187 0.37 -22.83 10.97
N GLU A 188 1.07 -23.92 11.31
CA GLU A 188 2.37 -23.87 11.98
C GLU A 188 3.41 -23.12 11.14
N ALA A 189 3.48 -23.40 9.84
CA ALA A 189 4.39 -22.72 8.93
C ALA A 189 4.05 -21.23 8.78
N MET A 190 2.75 -20.91 8.66
CA MET A 190 2.28 -19.54 8.58
C MET A 190 2.61 -18.74 9.84
N LEU A 191 2.37 -19.29 11.03
CA LEU A 191 2.66 -18.64 12.31
C LEU A 191 4.17 -18.50 12.56
N ASP A 192 4.99 -19.45 12.09
CA ASP A 192 6.45 -19.33 12.14
C ASP A 192 6.96 -18.19 11.25
N SER A 193 6.47 -18.10 10.01
CA SER A 193 6.78 -16.99 9.10
C SER A 193 6.36 -15.65 9.69
N LEU A 194 5.13 -15.53 10.21
CA LEU A 194 4.65 -14.30 10.84
C LEU A 194 5.53 -13.86 12.01
N ARG A 195 5.97 -14.80 12.85
CA ARG A 195 6.88 -14.50 13.97
C ARG A 195 8.22 -13.94 13.47
N LYS A 196 8.78 -14.50 12.40
CA LYS A 196 10.05 -14.06 11.80
C LYS A 196 9.92 -12.68 11.14
N ASP A 197 8.89 -12.48 10.31
CA ASP A 197 8.66 -11.20 9.62
C ASP A 197 8.35 -10.08 10.62
N ALA A 198 7.56 -10.36 11.66
CA ALA A 198 7.30 -9.39 12.73
C ALA A 198 8.58 -9.01 13.52
N ALA A 199 9.46 -9.98 13.81
CA ALA A 199 10.73 -9.72 14.48
C ALA A 199 11.67 -8.88 13.59
N TYR A 200 11.74 -9.19 12.30
CA TYR A 200 12.52 -8.44 11.31
C TYR A 200 12.03 -6.99 11.20
N LEU A 201 10.73 -6.78 10.98
CA LEU A 201 10.17 -5.42 10.89
C LEU A 201 10.35 -4.64 12.18
N ARG A 202 10.22 -5.28 13.36
CA ARG A 202 10.46 -4.61 14.65
C ARG A 202 11.89 -4.07 14.76
N LYS A 203 12.89 -4.88 14.38
CA LYS A 203 14.30 -4.45 14.35
C LYS A 203 14.52 -3.24 13.45
N LEU A 204 13.89 -3.21 12.26
CA LEU A 204 14.00 -2.07 11.36
C LEU A 204 13.28 -0.82 11.90
N VAL A 205 12.07 -0.95 12.43
CA VAL A 205 11.32 0.17 13.00
C VAL A 205 12.04 0.76 14.20
N GLU A 206 12.62 -0.06 15.09
CA GLU A 206 13.42 0.42 16.23
C GLU A 206 14.62 1.25 15.78
N ARG A 207 15.32 0.81 14.72
CA ARG A 207 16.44 1.55 14.12
C ARG A 207 16.04 2.94 13.66
N TYR A 208 14.90 3.08 12.99
CA TYR A 208 14.50 4.36 12.41
C TYR A 208 13.66 5.24 13.34
N THR A 209 13.09 4.68 14.41
CA THR A 209 12.37 5.46 15.44
C THR A 209 13.35 6.08 16.45
N THR A 210 14.45 5.39 16.77
CA THR A 210 15.47 5.90 17.71
C THR A 210 16.42 6.92 17.09
N ALA A 211 16.53 6.97 15.75
CA ALA A 211 17.35 7.95 15.04
C ALA A 211 16.73 9.36 14.97
N THR A 212 15.45 9.51 15.34
CA THR A 212 14.68 10.77 15.26
C THR A 212 14.42 11.44 16.61
N THR A 213 14.98 10.91 17.71
CA THR A 213 14.96 11.49 19.07
C THR A 213 16.33 11.96 19.49
#